data_AF-A0A2N2E993-F1
#
_entry.id   AF-A0A2N2E993-F1
#
_cell.length_a   1.000
_cell.length_b   1.000
_cell.length_c   1.000
_cell.angle_alpha   90.00
_cell.angle_beta   90.00
_cell.angle_gamma   90.00
#
_symmetry.space_group_name_H-M   'P 1'
#
loop_
_entity.id
_entity.type
_entity.pdbx_description
1 polymer ?
#
loop_
_entity_poly.entity_id
_entity_poly.type
_entity_poly.pdbx_seq_one_letter_code
_entity_poly.pdbx_strand_id
1 'polypeptide(L)'
;VSYNGYSYPTVAIGTQCWFKENLRTDKFKNGDSIPRLNNTWGGTISPWISYHDNASYFPVFDYADYSYGYAYSAHAVIDPRDICPEGWKVASRDDYTNLLASIGSYNAYNLRSCRQVSSPLGGECATSILPRWNSSANYGTDDLGFSLLPGGHKYSTQWPYIGDGYYIWTSTPNGTSLYEISNTGGSTISTAGSVPMNAIYGRYVRCIKRSDPSPKTVPVLTTSAVTGVTSSRAFSGGAVTSDGGSAVYTKGVVWSESSNPLIGDGSSSFLNTVSSSNSFTSDVFYNLSAGKTYYIRAYAVNDVGVGYGDTLSFTTLDPCAGSNSVSYNGYSYPTVAIGTQCWFKENLRTDKISLEMEILFLGSLVVGLE
;
A
#
# COMPACT_ATOMS: atom_id res chain seq x y z
N VAL A 1 3.07 -21.06 1.17
CA VAL A 1 2.54 -19.68 1.19
C VAL A 1 1.89 -19.40 -0.14
N SER A 2 0.60 -19.07 -0.18
CA SER A 2 -0.10 -18.75 -1.44
C SER A 2 -0.03 -17.25 -1.70
N TYR A 3 0.48 -16.83 -2.85
CA TYR A 3 0.64 -15.41 -3.19
C TYR A 3 0.60 -15.19 -4.70
N ASN A 4 -0.26 -14.27 -5.15
CA ASN A 4 -0.47 -13.92 -6.56
C ASN A 4 -0.63 -15.12 -7.51
N GLY A 5 -1.43 -16.11 -7.08
CA GLY A 5 -1.73 -17.31 -7.88
C GLY A 5 -0.70 -18.43 -7.78
N TYR A 6 0.41 -18.25 -7.05
CA TYR A 6 1.45 -19.24 -6.88
C TYR A 6 1.48 -19.80 -5.45
N SER A 7 1.82 -21.08 -5.31
CA SER A 7 2.13 -21.71 -4.02
C SER A 7 3.64 -21.80 -3.84
N TYR A 8 4.17 -21.06 -2.86
CA TYR A 8 5.58 -21.05 -2.51
C TYR A 8 5.83 -21.99 -1.33
N PRO A 9 6.56 -23.10 -1.53
CA PRO A 9 7.03 -23.92 -0.42
C PRO A 9 8.11 -23.18 0.37
N THR A 10 8.23 -23.51 1.66
CA THR A 10 9.14 -22.84 2.59
C THR A 10 10.06 -23.84 3.27
N VAL A 11 11.23 -23.39 3.70
CA VAL A 11 12.21 -24.20 4.43
C VAL A 11 12.81 -23.42 5.59
N ALA A 12 13.07 -24.11 6.70
CA ALA A 12 13.79 -23.55 7.84
C ALA A 12 15.27 -23.87 7.70
N ILE A 13 16.14 -22.86 7.80
CA ILE A 13 17.60 -23.01 7.78
C ILE A 13 18.17 -22.13 8.88
N GLY A 14 18.86 -22.74 9.84
CA GLY A 14 19.23 -22.08 11.09
C GLY A 14 17.98 -21.57 11.80
N THR A 15 17.95 -20.27 12.14
CA THR A 15 16.81 -19.60 12.79
C THR A 15 15.86 -18.93 11.78
N GLN A 16 16.15 -19.03 10.48
CA GLN A 16 15.44 -18.30 9.43
C GLN A 16 14.50 -19.21 8.65
N CYS A 17 13.38 -18.67 8.18
CA CYS A 17 12.44 -19.38 7.31
C CYS A 17 12.39 -18.71 5.94
N TRP A 18 12.67 -19.48 4.90
CA TRP A 18 12.90 -18.99 3.54
C TRP A 18 11.89 -19.58 2.56
N PHE A 19 11.61 -18.88 1.47
CA PHE A 19 11.04 -19.51 0.28
C PHE A 19 12.06 -20.50 -0.31
N LYS A 20 11.60 -21.68 -0.74
CA LYS A 20 12.45 -22.64 -1.48
C LYS A 20 12.66 -22.25 -2.94
N GLU A 21 11.89 -21.29 -3.45
CA GLU A 21 11.91 -20.90 -4.86
C GLU A 21 12.00 -19.37 -5.02
N ASN A 22 12.49 -18.92 -6.17
CA ASN A 22 12.52 -17.50 -6.51
C ASN A 22 11.09 -16.95 -6.69
N LEU A 23 10.92 -15.67 -6.38
CA LEU A 23 9.63 -14.98 -6.47
C LEU A 23 9.14 -14.83 -7.91
N ARG A 24 7.84 -15.06 -8.14
CA ARG A 24 7.17 -15.03 -9.45
C ARG A 24 6.00 -14.02 -9.49
N THR A 25 6.08 -12.94 -8.71
CA THR A 25 5.04 -11.91 -8.70
C THR A 25 5.26 -10.86 -9.78
N ASP A 26 4.20 -10.52 -10.51
CA ASP A 26 4.12 -9.35 -11.38
C ASP A 26 3.39 -8.18 -10.72
N LYS A 27 3.16 -8.27 -9.40
CA LYS A 27 2.49 -7.25 -8.60
C LYS A 27 3.28 -6.90 -7.34
N PHE A 28 3.16 -5.64 -6.96
CA PHE A 28 3.46 -5.18 -5.62
C PHE A 28 2.45 -5.74 -4.61
N LYS A 29 2.79 -5.67 -3.32
CA LYS A 29 1.94 -6.18 -2.24
C LYS A 29 0.58 -5.48 -2.17
N ASN A 30 0.51 -4.21 -2.57
CA ASN A 30 -0.75 -3.45 -2.66
C ASN A 30 -1.62 -3.80 -3.88
N GLY A 31 -1.17 -4.70 -4.76
CA GLY A 31 -1.89 -5.13 -5.96
C GLY A 31 -1.52 -4.39 -7.25
N ASP A 32 -0.76 -3.30 -7.16
CA ASP A 32 -0.26 -2.58 -8.35
C ASP A 32 0.61 -3.48 -9.22
N SER A 33 0.46 -3.39 -10.54
CA SER A 33 1.28 -4.18 -11.47
C SER A 33 2.70 -3.61 -11.60
N ILE A 34 3.69 -4.50 -11.68
CA ILE A 34 5.07 -4.17 -12.00
C ILE A 34 5.25 -4.28 -13.52
N PRO A 35 5.65 -3.20 -14.22
CA PRO A 35 5.81 -3.23 -15.67
C PRO A 35 6.78 -4.33 -16.13
N ARG A 36 6.41 -5.01 -17.22
CA ARG A 36 7.26 -6.03 -17.82
C ARG A 36 8.11 -5.44 -18.96
N LEU A 37 9.41 -5.66 -18.92
CA LEU A 37 10.30 -5.33 -20.02
C LEU A 37 10.35 -6.48 -21.04
N ASN A 38 9.87 -6.20 -22.25
CA ASN A 38 9.88 -7.15 -23.36
C ASN A 38 11.08 -6.90 -24.30
N ASN A 39 11.29 -5.67 -24.80
CA ASN A 39 12.38 -5.39 -25.76
C ASN A 39 12.90 -3.93 -25.75
N THR A 40 12.49 -3.11 -24.78
CA THR A 40 12.72 -1.64 -24.80
C THR A 40 13.90 -1.25 -23.92
N TRP A 41 14.74 -0.36 -24.45
CA TRP A 41 16.04 0.01 -23.92
C TRP A 41 16.05 1.42 -23.33
N GLY A 42 16.62 1.54 -22.13
CA GLY A 42 16.86 2.78 -21.42
C GLY A 42 16.98 2.46 -19.93
N GLY A 43 17.94 3.07 -19.23
CA GLY A 43 18.02 2.95 -17.77
C GLY A 43 16.73 3.54 -17.17
N THR A 44 15.76 2.69 -16.87
CA THR A 44 14.53 3.14 -16.26
C THR A 44 14.78 3.27 -14.76
N ILE A 45 14.66 4.49 -14.25
CA ILE A 45 14.59 4.78 -12.80
C ILE A 45 13.29 4.25 -12.15
N SER A 46 12.60 3.32 -12.80
CA SER A 46 11.31 2.77 -12.39
C SER A 46 11.39 1.25 -12.16
N PRO A 47 10.49 0.71 -11.33
CA PRO A 47 10.33 -0.72 -11.14
C PRO A 47 10.01 -1.46 -12.44
N TRP A 48 10.58 -2.65 -12.62
CA TRP A 48 10.23 -3.56 -13.70
C TRP A 48 10.55 -5.02 -13.37
N ILE A 49 9.91 -5.93 -14.10
CA ILE A 49 10.23 -7.36 -14.13
C ILE A 49 10.58 -7.83 -15.54
N SER A 50 11.32 -8.94 -15.61
CA SER A 50 11.62 -9.67 -16.84
C SER A 50 11.72 -11.17 -16.54
N TYR A 51 11.60 -11.99 -17.57
CA TYR A 51 11.87 -13.42 -17.51
C TYR A 51 12.53 -13.91 -18.79
N HIS A 52 12.96 -15.17 -18.77
CA HIS A 52 13.51 -15.83 -19.94
C HIS A 52 12.46 -15.96 -21.05
N ASP A 53 12.55 -15.12 -22.07
CA ASP A 53 11.69 -15.16 -23.26
C ASP A 53 12.45 -15.52 -24.55
N ASN A 54 13.75 -15.82 -24.47
CA ASN A 54 14.57 -15.93 -25.66
C ASN A 54 14.57 -17.33 -26.27
N ALA A 55 13.73 -17.51 -27.29
CA ALA A 55 13.66 -18.68 -28.17
C ALA A 55 14.94 -18.93 -29.01
N SER A 56 15.94 -18.05 -28.96
CA SER A 56 17.08 -18.04 -29.91
C SER A 56 18.35 -18.74 -29.40
N TYR A 57 18.48 -19.00 -28.10
CA TYR A 57 19.64 -19.74 -27.54
C TYR A 57 19.29 -21.18 -27.13
N PHE A 58 18.00 -21.45 -27.00
CA PHE A 58 17.46 -22.77 -26.71
C PHE A 58 16.21 -22.95 -27.58
N PRO A 59 16.11 -23.98 -28.42
CA PRO A 59 14.88 -24.28 -29.12
C PRO A 59 13.91 -24.87 -28.09
N VAL A 60 13.25 -24.02 -27.30
CA VAL A 60 12.26 -24.47 -26.33
C VAL A 60 11.01 -23.64 -26.50
N PHE A 61 9.98 -24.39 -26.87
CA PHE A 61 8.57 -24.04 -26.91
C PHE A 61 8.16 -23.10 -25.78
N ASP A 62 7.34 -22.14 -26.16
CA ASP A 62 6.55 -21.25 -25.30
C ASP A 62 5.70 -22.07 -24.31
N TYR A 63 6.26 -22.38 -23.14
CA TYR A 63 5.53 -22.94 -22.01
C TYR A 63 6.00 -22.29 -20.72
N ALA A 64 5.05 -21.64 -20.06
CA ALA A 64 5.17 -20.82 -18.86
C ALA A 64 5.61 -21.56 -17.57
N ASP A 65 6.13 -22.78 -17.64
CA ASP A 65 6.13 -23.70 -16.47
C ASP A 65 7.50 -24.14 -15.94
N TYR A 66 8.61 -23.64 -16.52
CA TYR A 66 9.98 -23.95 -16.05
C TYR A 66 10.71 -22.72 -15.51
N SER A 67 9.98 -21.84 -14.81
CA SER A 67 10.49 -20.50 -14.49
C SER A 67 11.52 -20.53 -13.36
N TYR A 68 12.68 -19.94 -13.64
CA TYR A 68 13.68 -19.55 -12.63
C TYR A 68 13.16 -18.48 -11.64
N GLY A 69 11.89 -18.09 -11.69
CA GLY A 69 11.38 -16.85 -11.11
C GLY A 69 11.38 -15.68 -12.09
N TYR A 70 10.84 -14.53 -11.66
CA TYR A 70 11.08 -13.27 -12.34
C TYR A 70 12.43 -12.68 -11.92
N ALA A 71 13.09 -12.02 -12.87
CA ALA A 71 14.17 -11.09 -12.56
C ALA A 71 13.58 -9.70 -12.35
N TYR A 72 13.90 -9.08 -11.22
CA TYR A 72 13.39 -7.78 -10.82
C TYR A 72 14.48 -6.73 -10.96
N SER A 73 14.09 -5.50 -11.29
CA SER A 73 14.97 -4.35 -11.17
C SER A 73 15.30 -4.03 -9.72
N ALA A 74 16.42 -3.34 -9.48
CA ALA A 74 16.73 -2.83 -8.14
C ALA A 74 15.60 -1.93 -7.60
N HIS A 75 14.98 -1.12 -8.47
CA HIS A 75 13.86 -0.25 -8.11
C HIS A 75 12.61 -1.01 -7.70
N ALA A 76 12.32 -2.18 -8.28
CA ALA A 76 11.22 -3.03 -7.83
C ALA A 76 11.51 -3.65 -6.45
N VAL A 77 12.76 -4.00 -6.16
CA VAL A 77 13.17 -4.62 -4.90
C VAL A 77 13.11 -3.66 -3.71
N ILE A 78 13.49 -2.39 -3.92
CA ILE A 78 13.49 -1.37 -2.86
C ILE A 78 12.22 -0.50 -2.86
N ASP A 79 11.23 -0.84 -3.68
CA ASP A 79 9.98 -0.08 -3.74
C ASP A 79 9.24 -0.18 -2.40
N PRO A 80 8.76 0.93 -1.82
CA PRO A 80 8.06 0.92 -0.54
C PRO A 80 6.76 0.10 -0.54
N ARG A 81 6.20 -0.20 -1.72
CA ARG A 81 5.01 -1.06 -1.84
C ARG A 81 5.30 -2.54 -1.58
N ASP A 82 6.58 -2.93 -1.53
CA ASP A 82 7.07 -4.31 -1.33
C ASP A 82 6.59 -5.30 -2.41
N ILE A 83 7.34 -6.38 -2.60
CA ILE A 83 7.03 -7.44 -3.57
C ILE A 83 6.80 -8.79 -2.88
N CYS A 84 7.24 -8.98 -1.64
CA CYS A 84 6.96 -10.19 -0.88
C CYS A 84 5.58 -10.12 -0.19
N PRO A 85 4.92 -11.27 0.06
CA PRO A 85 3.61 -11.33 0.71
C PRO A 85 3.63 -10.82 2.17
N GLU A 86 2.45 -10.62 2.74
CA GLU A 86 2.29 -10.27 4.16
C GLU A 86 3.03 -11.25 5.09
N GLY A 87 3.75 -10.72 6.07
CA GLY A 87 4.63 -11.51 6.96
C GLY A 87 5.95 -11.99 6.32
N TRP A 88 6.25 -11.60 5.08
CA TRP A 88 7.51 -11.87 4.38
C TRP A 88 8.17 -10.57 3.91
N LYS A 89 9.48 -10.62 3.66
CA LYS A 89 10.26 -9.49 3.10
C LYS A 89 11.26 -10.00 2.08
N VAL A 90 11.73 -9.11 1.21
CA VAL A 90 12.93 -9.37 0.41
C VAL A 90 14.12 -9.48 1.36
N ALA A 91 14.86 -10.57 1.26
CA ALA A 91 15.99 -10.83 2.16
C ALA A 91 17.07 -9.74 2.06
N SER A 92 17.55 -9.27 3.22
CA SER A 92 18.64 -8.31 3.33
C SER A 92 19.99 -9.00 3.18
N ARG A 93 21.06 -8.22 3.04
CA ARG A 93 22.44 -8.73 3.07
C ARG A 93 22.76 -9.43 4.39
N ASP A 94 22.23 -8.93 5.50
CA ASP A 94 22.41 -9.55 6.82
C ASP A 94 21.66 -10.87 6.93
N ASP A 95 20.46 -10.95 6.32
CA ASP A 95 19.71 -12.20 6.28
C ASP A 95 20.53 -13.30 5.59
N TYR A 96 21.15 -12.99 4.45
CA TYR A 96 22.05 -13.93 3.76
C TYR A 96 23.34 -14.20 4.52
N THR A 97 23.91 -13.21 5.21
CA THR A 97 25.11 -13.40 6.04
C THR A 97 24.82 -14.39 7.17
N ASN A 98 23.67 -14.28 7.82
CA ASN A 98 23.22 -15.21 8.86
C ASN A 98 22.96 -16.61 8.32
N LEU A 99 22.34 -16.71 7.14
CA LEU A 99 22.14 -17.99 6.45
C LEU A 99 23.49 -18.69 6.22
N LEU A 100 24.47 -18.00 5.64
CA LEU A 100 25.79 -18.55 5.35
C LEU A 100 26.57 -18.90 6.62
N ALA A 101 26.44 -18.09 7.68
CA ALA A 101 27.05 -18.39 8.98
C ALA A 101 26.49 -19.69 9.59
N SER A 102 25.20 -19.98 9.39
CA SER A 102 24.56 -21.18 9.94
C SER A 102 24.97 -22.50 9.26
N ILE A 103 25.51 -22.43 8.04
CA ILE A 103 25.83 -23.62 7.22
C ILE A 103 27.34 -23.73 6.89
N GLY A 104 28.12 -22.68 7.16
CA GLY A 104 29.52 -22.55 6.77
C GLY A 104 29.69 -22.06 5.33
N SER A 105 30.49 -21.00 5.14
CA SER A 105 30.61 -20.29 3.85
C SER A 105 31.23 -21.11 2.69
N TYR A 106 31.86 -22.25 2.98
CA TYR A 106 32.43 -23.18 1.99
C TYR A 106 31.45 -24.27 1.52
N ASN A 107 30.20 -24.19 1.97
CA ASN A 107 29.16 -25.19 1.74
C ASN A 107 28.06 -24.62 0.82
N ALA A 108 28.44 -23.90 -0.25
CA ALA A 108 27.48 -23.35 -1.21
C ALA A 108 26.66 -24.43 -1.91
N TYR A 109 27.21 -25.64 -2.06
CA TYR A 109 26.60 -26.79 -2.74
C TYR A 109 25.29 -27.25 -2.09
N ASN A 110 25.21 -27.11 -0.77
CA ASN A 110 24.11 -27.54 0.07
C ASN A 110 22.84 -26.70 -0.15
N LEU A 111 23.02 -25.47 -0.65
CA LEU A 111 21.94 -24.55 -0.99
C LEU A 111 21.55 -24.63 -2.48
N ARG A 112 22.42 -25.17 -3.34
CA ARG A 112 22.15 -25.35 -4.77
C ARG A 112 21.15 -26.47 -4.98
N SER A 113 20.20 -26.26 -5.88
CA SER A 113 19.38 -27.34 -6.41
C SER A 113 20.26 -28.48 -6.91
N CYS A 114 19.86 -29.72 -6.63
CA CYS A 114 20.62 -30.90 -7.06
C CYS A 114 20.54 -31.18 -8.57
N ARG A 115 19.61 -30.51 -9.27
CA ARG A 115 19.36 -30.68 -10.71
C ARG A 115 20.58 -30.24 -11.52
N GLN A 116 21.29 -31.18 -12.12
CA GLN A 116 22.47 -30.94 -12.94
C GLN A 116 22.55 -31.95 -14.10
N VAL A 117 23.10 -31.53 -15.23
CA VAL A 117 23.53 -32.47 -16.29
C VAL A 117 24.53 -33.46 -15.71
N SER A 118 24.24 -34.74 -15.84
CA SER A 118 25.09 -35.82 -15.35
C SER A 118 25.43 -35.68 -13.86
N SER A 119 24.45 -35.25 -13.04
CA SER A 119 24.62 -35.17 -11.59
C SER A 119 25.07 -36.52 -11.03
N PRO A 120 26.14 -36.57 -10.21
CA PRO A 120 26.60 -37.83 -9.61
C PRO A 120 25.60 -38.39 -8.60
N LEU A 121 24.62 -37.59 -8.16
CA LEU A 121 23.54 -38.04 -7.26
C LEU A 121 22.50 -38.93 -7.97
N GLY A 122 22.49 -38.97 -9.31
CA GLY A 122 21.54 -39.77 -10.08
C GLY A 122 20.08 -39.32 -9.92
N GLY A 123 19.14 -40.17 -10.35
CA GLY A 123 17.70 -39.93 -10.23
C GLY A 123 17.24 -38.58 -10.80
N GLU A 124 16.31 -37.93 -10.11
CA GLU A 124 15.76 -36.61 -10.50
C GLU A 124 16.81 -35.49 -10.51
N CYS A 125 17.93 -35.67 -9.79
CA CYS A 125 19.04 -34.72 -9.80
C CYS A 125 19.83 -34.78 -11.10
N ALA A 126 19.93 -35.95 -11.75
CA ALA A 126 20.62 -36.11 -13.03
C ALA A 126 19.67 -35.81 -14.20
N THR A 127 19.51 -34.53 -14.54
CA THR A 127 18.54 -34.09 -15.55
C THR A 127 19.17 -33.18 -16.59
N SER A 128 18.74 -33.32 -17.84
CA SER A 128 19.03 -32.38 -18.93
C SER A 128 17.94 -31.32 -19.11
N ILE A 129 16.81 -31.44 -18.39
CA ILE A 129 15.64 -30.55 -18.46
C ILE A 129 15.87 -29.35 -17.56
N LEU A 130 15.67 -28.14 -18.09
CA LEU A 130 15.72 -26.88 -17.34
C LEU A 130 14.54 -26.76 -16.35
N PRO A 131 14.65 -25.95 -15.28
CA PRO A 131 15.87 -25.28 -14.81
C PRO A 131 16.84 -26.26 -14.15
N ARG A 132 18.14 -26.15 -14.47
CA ARG A 132 19.20 -27.03 -13.95
C ARG A 132 20.57 -26.38 -14.06
N TRP A 133 21.54 -26.94 -13.35
CA TRP A 133 22.98 -26.67 -13.52
C TRP A 133 23.56 -27.39 -14.74
N ASN A 134 24.55 -26.76 -15.38
CA ASN A 134 25.44 -27.42 -16.32
C ASN A 134 26.40 -28.35 -15.57
N SER A 135 27.04 -29.27 -16.28
CA SER A 135 27.97 -30.22 -15.68
C SER A 135 29.10 -29.49 -14.95
N SER A 136 29.26 -29.76 -13.67
CA SER A 136 30.30 -29.19 -12.82
C SER A 136 30.79 -30.22 -11.80
N ALA A 137 32.08 -30.15 -11.44
CA ALA A 137 32.63 -30.91 -10.32
C ALA A 137 32.00 -30.48 -8.98
N ASN A 138 31.47 -29.27 -8.95
CA ASN A 138 30.89 -28.59 -7.80
C ASN A 138 29.36 -28.70 -7.86
N TYR A 139 28.83 -29.92 -7.83
CA TYR A 139 27.40 -30.19 -7.99
C TYR A 139 26.60 -29.76 -6.76
N GLY A 140 25.34 -29.37 -6.98
CA GLY A 140 24.43 -29.07 -5.88
C GLY A 140 23.92 -30.33 -5.21
N THR A 141 23.74 -30.31 -3.89
CA THR A 141 23.13 -31.41 -3.13
C THR A 141 21.72 -31.08 -2.65
N ASP A 142 21.42 -29.79 -2.48
CA ASP A 142 20.15 -29.29 -1.93
C ASP A 142 19.77 -29.90 -0.58
N ASP A 143 20.76 -30.30 0.23
CA ASP A 143 20.55 -30.97 1.53
C ASP A 143 19.70 -30.12 2.49
N LEU A 144 19.71 -28.80 2.29
CA LEU A 144 18.97 -27.83 3.10
C LEU A 144 17.63 -27.44 2.48
N GLY A 145 17.30 -27.93 1.28
CA GLY A 145 16.05 -27.62 0.58
C GLY A 145 15.90 -26.15 0.18
N PHE A 146 16.99 -25.40 0.02
CA PHE A 146 16.92 -24.00 -0.41
C PHE A 146 16.76 -23.86 -1.93
N SER A 147 17.17 -24.89 -2.68
CA SER A 147 16.94 -25.11 -4.10
C SER A 147 17.36 -23.93 -5.00
N LEU A 148 18.59 -23.42 -4.85
CA LEU A 148 19.13 -22.38 -5.75
C LEU A 148 19.31 -22.92 -7.17
N LEU A 149 18.64 -22.27 -8.10
CA LEU A 149 18.71 -22.57 -9.53
C LEU A 149 19.62 -21.56 -10.25
N PRO A 150 20.42 -22.00 -11.24
CA PRO A 150 21.38 -21.15 -11.94
C PRO A 150 20.72 -20.41 -13.10
N GLY A 151 19.89 -19.44 -12.76
CA GLY A 151 19.16 -18.66 -13.76
C GLY A 151 19.99 -17.55 -14.42
N GLY A 152 21.29 -17.47 -14.13
CA GLY A 152 22.12 -16.35 -14.55
C GLY A 152 21.59 -15.02 -14.01
N HIS A 153 21.65 -13.98 -14.83
CA HIS A 153 20.99 -12.71 -14.55
C HIS A 153 20.59 -11.99 -15.83
N LYS A 154 19.67 -11.03 -15.73
CA LYS A 154 19.33 -10.15 -16.86
C LYS A 154 20.37 -9.04 -16.96
N TYR A 155 20.99 -8.92 -18.12
CA TYR A 155 21.83 -7.77 -18.49
C TYR A 155 21.36 -7.23 -19.83
N SER A 156 20.55 -6.17 -19.77
CA SER A 156 19.99 -5.55 -20.96
C SER A 156 19.19 -6.54 -21.83
N THR A 157 19.57 -6.97 -23.04
CA THR A 157 18.91 -8.08 -23.78
C THR A 157 19.47 -9.47 -23.48
N GLN A 158 20.60 -9.56 -22.79
CA GLN A 158 21.32 -10.81 -22.58
C GLN A 158 20.97 -11.46 -21.22
N TRP A 159 21.21 -12.77 -21.17
CA TRP A 159 21.10 -13.57 -19.95
C TRP A 159 22.38 -14.39 -19.72
N PRO A 160 23.48 -13.74 -19.34
CA PRO A 160 24.73 -14.45 -19.08
C PRO A 160 24.60 -15.42 -17.89
N TYR A 161 25.42 -16.49 -17.91
CA TYR A 161 25.56 -17.48 -16.85
C TYR A 161 24.34 -18.37 -16.56
N ILE A 162 23.40 -18.50 -17.51
CA ILE A 162 22.35 -19.53 -17.41
C ILE A 162 23.01 -20.91 -17.32
N GLY A 163 22.60 -21.70 -16.32
CA GLY A 163 23.15 -23.04 -16.07
C GLY A 163 24.45 -23.02 -15.25
N ASP A 164 25.15 -21.90 -15.18
CA ASP A 164 26.48 -21.80 -14.57
C ASP A 164 26.52 -20.98 -13.29
N GLY A 165 25.52 -20.12 -13.05
CA GLY A 165 25.47 -19.31 -11.85
C GLY A 165 24.11 -18.69 -11.56
N TYR A 166 24.01 -18.08 -10.39
CA TYR A 166 22.84 -17.31 -9.97
C TYR A 166 23.26 -15.96 -9.42
N TYR A 167 22.32 -15.02 -9.50
CA TYR A 167 22.45 -13.71 -8.91
C TYR A 167 21.10 -13.29 -8.33
N ILE A 168 21.10 -12.89 -7.06
CA ILE A 168 19.90 -12.57 -6.29
C ILE A 168 20.07 -11.20 -5.66
N TRP A 169 19.07 -10.34 -5.79
CA TRP A 169 19.07 -9.07 -5.09
C TRP A 169 18.91 -9.27 -3.59
N THR A 170 19.58 -8.42 -2.83
CA THR A 170 19.21 -8.15 -1.44
C THR A 170 18.38 -6.86 -1.36
N SER A 171 17.69 -6.65 -0.25
CA SER A 171 17.04 -5.38 0.08
C SER A 171 17.98 -4.33 0.68
N THR A 172 19.29 -4.59 0.78
CA THR A 172 20.25 -3.70 1.45
C THR A 172 20.94 -2.77 0.45
N PRO A 173 20.72 -1.43 0.55
CA PRO A 173 21.42 -0.46 -0.30
C PRO A 173 22.92 -0.37 0.02
N ASN A 174 23.72 -0.01 -0.98
CA ASN A 174 25.12 0.36 -0.90
C ASN A 174 25.35 1.69 -1.64
N GLY A 175 25.05 2.81 -0.97
CA GLY A 175 25.03 4.12 -1.64
C GLY A 175 24.00 4.14 -2.77
N THR A 176 24.45 4.38 -4.01
CA THR A 176 23.60 4.36 -5.22
C THR A 176 23.50 2.98 -5.88
N SER A 177 24.04 1.94 -5.23
CA SER A 177 24.00 0.55 -5.67
C SER A 177 23.15 -0.30 -4.73
N LEU A 178 22.79 -1.50 -5.17
CA LEU A 178 22.12 -2.50 -4.35
C LEU A 178 23.04 -3.71 -4.19
N TYR A 179 23.12 -4.29 -2.99
CA TYR A 179 23.88 -5.52 -2.78
C TYR A 179 23.18 -6.72 -3.44
N GLU A 180 23.97 -7.62 -4.00
CA GLU A 180 23.54 -8.90 -4.55
C GLU A 180 24.29 -10.05 -3.89
N ILE A 181 23.67 -11.22 -3.94
CA ILE A 181 24.30 -12.49 -3.63
C ILE A 181 24.51 -13.25 -4.93
N SER A 182 25.72 -13.73 -5.17
CA SER A 182 26.03 -14.43 -6.41
C SER A 182 27.02 -15.56 -6.24
N ASN A 183 26.95 -16.52 -7.17
CA ASN A 183 27.90 -17.59 -7.32
C ASN A 183 27.90 -18.10 -8.76
N THR A 184 29.08 -18.20 -9.36
CA THR A 184 29.32 -18.66 -10.75
C THR A 184 30.22 -19.90 -10.76
N GLY A 185 29.83 -20.94 -10.01
CA GLY A 185 30.49 -22.26 -10.07
C GLY A 185 31.51 -22.56 -8.97
N GLY A 186 31.88 -21.61 -8.11
CA GLY A 186 32.80 -21.82 -6.97
C GLY A 186 32.13 -22.41 -5.71
N SER A 187 32.92 -22.82 -4.72
CA SER A 187 32.43 -23.36 -3.42
C SER A 187 31.85 -22.30 -2.46
N THR A 188 32.04 -21.02 -2.76
CA THR A 188 31.71 -19.90 -1.86
C THR A 188 30.68 -18.98 -2.48
N ILE A 189 29.72 -18.54 -1.67
CA ILE A 189 28.71 -17.56 -2.08
C ILE A 189 29.25 -16.16 -1.80
N SER A 190 29.27 -15.29 -2.81
CA SER A 190 29.66 -13.89 -2.64
C SER A 190 28.50 -13.08 -2.08
N THR A 191 28.75 -12.33 -1.01
CA THR A 191 27.81 -11.36 -0.40
C THR A 191 28.29 -9.91 -0.52
N ALA A 192 29.38 -9.68 -1.28
CA ALA A 192 30.02 -8.38 -1.42
C ALA A 192 29.73 -7.71 -2.78
N GLY A 193 29.10 -8.43 -3.72
CA GLY A 193 28.71 -7.86 -5.00
C GLY A 193 27.69 -6.74 -4.81
N SER A 194 27.89 -5.60 -5.47
CA SER A 194 26.90 -4.54 -5.54
C SER A 194 26.87 -3.94 -6.93
N VAL A 195 25.68 -3.54 -7.35
CA VAL A 195 25.43 -3.10 -8.73
C VAL A 195 24.64 -1.79 -8.70
N PRO A 196 24.99 -0.79 -9.52
CA PRO A 196 24.29 0.49 -9.57
C PRO A 196 22.79 0.33 -9.83
N MET A 197 21.94 1.02 -9.06
CA MET A 197 20.49 0.89 -9.18
C MET A 197 19.95 1.41 -10.52
N ASN A 198 20.66 2.33 -11.17
CA ASN A 198 20.34 2.86 -12.50
C ASN A 198 20.81 1.96 -13.66
N ALA A 199 21.54 0.88 -13.37
CA ALA A 199 21.99 -0.06 -14.39
C ALA A 199 20.88 -1.08 -14.72
N ILE A 200 20.86 -1.55 -15.98
CA ILE A 200 19.82 -2.45 -16.51
C ILE A 200 20.13 -3.90 -16.13
N TYR A 201 20.21 -4.14 -14.83
CA TYR A 201 20.43 -5.44 -14.24
C TYR A 201 19.15 -5.93 -13.57
N GLY A 202 18.72 -7.13 -13.96
CA GLY A 202 17.66 -7.86 -13.29
C GLY A 202 18.27 -9.03 -12.53
N ARG A 203 17.85 -9.21 -11.28
CA ARG A 203 18.24 -10.35 -10.45
C ARG A 203 17.00 -11.03 -9.91
N TYR A 204 17.13 -12.30 -9.57
CA TYR A 204 16.06 -12.99 -8.87
C TYR A 204 15.92 -12.44 -7.45
N VAL A 205 14.80 -12.80 -6.82
CA VAL A 205 14.49 -12.40 -5.44
C VAL A 205 14.08 -13.63 -4.65
N ARG A 206 14.57 -13.71 -3.41
CA ARG A 206 14.12 -14.69 -2.43
C ARG A 206 13.45 -13.99 -1.25
N CYS A 207 12.24 -14.40 -0.92
CA CYS A 207 11.55 -13.91 0.26
C CYS A 207 11.96 -14.72 1.49
N ILE A 208 12.10 -14.02 2.62
CA ILE A 208 12.33 -14.58 3.95
C ILE A 208 11.18 -14.15 4.87
N LYS A 209 10.80 -15.02 5.81
CA LYS A 209 9.79 -14.71 6.81
C LYS A 209 10.31 -13.57 7.69
N ARG A 210 9.48 -12.55 7.92
CA ARG A 210 9.85 -11.43 8.78
C ARG A 210 10.07 -11.92 10.20
N SER A 211 11.21 -11.56 10.76
CA SER A 211 11.50 -11.62 12.20
C SER A 211 11.47 -10.22 12.83
N ASP A 212 11.42 -9.17 12.01
CA ASP A 212 11.19 -7.79 12.38
C ASP A 212 9.67 -7.52 12.50
N PRO A 213 9.21 -6.68 13.45
CA PRO A 213 7.84 -6.17 13.40
C PRO A 213 7.66 -5.44 12.05
N SER A 214 6.56 -5.71 11.34
CA SER A 214 6.25 -5.06 10.06
C SER A 214 6.38 -3.53 10.18
N PRO A 215 6.87 -2.83 9.13
CA PRO A 215 6.95 -1.37 9.15
C PRO A 215 5.57 -0.79 9.47
N LYS A 216 5.49 0.01 10.53
CA LYS A 216 4.24 0.65 10.92
C LYS A 216 3.89 1.73 9.89
N THR A 217 2.64 1.82 9.49
CA THR A 217 2.11 2.89 8.62
C THR A 217 1.07 3.72 9.36
N VAL A 218 0.64 4.84 8.77
CA VAL A 218 -0.55 5.56 9.27
C VAL A 218 -1.81 4.69 9.12
N PRO A 219 -2.88 4.94 9.90
CA PRO A 219 -4.12 4.19 9.80
C PRO A 219 -4.79 4.33 8.42
N VAL A 220 -5.57 3.31 8.01
CA VAL A 220 -6.39 3.36 6.79
C VAL A 220 -7.85 3.40 7.19
N LEU A 221 -8.63 4.29 6.57
CA LEU A 221 -10.03 4.51 6.90
C LEU A 221 -10.91 4.61 5.66
N THR A 222 -12.21 4.42 5.88
CA THR A 222 -13.28 4.87 4.99
C THR A 222 -14.06 5.99 5.67
N THR A 223 -14.60 6.92 4.88
CA THR A 223 -15.49 7.98 5.39
C THR A 223 -16.94 7.60 5.15
N SER A 224 -17.75 7.62 6.21
CA SER A 224 -19.18 7.30 6.12
C SER A 224 -19.96 8.46 5.48
N ALA A 225 -20.99 8.13 4.70
CA ALA A 225 -21.87 9.11 4.06
C ALA A 225 -22.41 10.15 5.05
N VAL A 226 -22.56 11.39 4.57
CA VAL A 226 -23.11 12.48 5.37
C VAL A 226 -24.64 12.37 5.42
N THR A 227 -25.22 12.50 6.61
CA THR A 227 -26.67 12.36 6.86
C THR A 227 -27.18 13.44 7.82
N GLY A 228 -28.50 13.60 7.91
CA GLY A 228 -29.14 14.51 8.87
C GLY A 228 -28.66 15.96 8.77
N VAL A 229 -28.41 16.44 7.55
CA VAL A 229 -27.90 17.79 7.28
C VAL A 229 -28.98 18.82 7.57
N THR A 230 -28.63 19.83 8.36
CA THR A 230 -29.43 21.02 8.66
C THR A 230 -28.63 22.28 8.29
N SER A 231 -29.07 23.46 8.71
CA SER A 231 -28.33 24.72 8.49
C SER A 231 -27.04 24.84 9.28
N SER A 232 -26.93 24.11 10.40
CA SER A 232 -25.80 24.20 11.32
C SER A 232 -25.31 22.85 11.86
N ARG A 233 -25.85 21.74 11.33
CA ARG A 233 -25.55 20.39 11.81
C ARG A 233 -25.49 19.36 10.69
N ALA A 234 -24.63 18.34 10.83
CA ALA A 234 -24.61 17.16 9.99
C ALA A 234 -24.03 15.96 10.75
N PHE A 235 -24.35 14.74 10.33
CA PHE A 235 -23.75 13.52 10.87
C PHE A 235 -22.87 12.85 9.82
N SER A 236 -21.68 12.40 10.22
CA SER A 236 -20.79 11.59 9.39
C SER A 236 -19.94 10.71 10.31
N GLY A 237 -18.84 10.15 9.84
CA GLY A 237 -17.98 9.26 10.62
C GLY A 237 -17.09 8.45 9.70
N GLY A 238 -16.71 7.27 10.14
CA GLY A 238 -15.91 6.38 9.32
C GLY A 238 -15.71 5.01 9.96
N ALA A 239 -14.92 4.19 9.27
CA ALA A 239 -14.43 2.93 9.79
C ALA A 239 -12.92 2.82 9.57
N VAL A 240 -12.17 2.53 10.64
CA VAL A 240 -10.76 2.17 10.56
C VAL A 240 -10.67 0.75 10.00
N THR A 241 -10.14 0.61 8.78
CA THR A 241 -9.96 -0.68 8.11
C THR A 241 -8.58 -1.31 8.38
N SER A 242 -7.61 -0.50 8.82
CA SER A 242 -6.31 -0.95 9.31
C SER A 242 -5.73 0.07 10.28
N ASP A 243 -5.12 -0.39 11.37
CA ASP A 243 -4.40 0.44 12.33
C ASP A 243 -2.95 0.75 11.91
N GLY A 244 -2.49 0.15 10.79
CA GLY A 244 -1.13 0.31 10.31
C GLY A 244 -0.07 -0.31 11.22
N GLY A 245 -0.43 -1.27 12.08
CA GLY A 245 0.50 -1.94 12.99
C GLY A 245 0.90 -1.14 14.23
N SER A 246 0.21 -0.03 14.50
CA SER A 246 0.31 0.75 15.75
C SER A 246 -1.08 1.08 16.25
N ALA A 247 -1.29 1.03 17.57
CA ALA A 247 -2.58 1.27 18.17
C ALA A 247 -3.08 2.69 17.83
N VAL A 248 -4.32 2.76 17.34
CA VAL A 248 -5.02 4.03 17.14
C VAL A 248 -5.46 4.58 18.49
N TYR A 249 -4.98 5.77 18.84
CA TYR A 249 -5.33 6.43 20.11
C TYR A 249 -6.29 7.61 19.94
N THR A 250 -6.47 8.11 18.71
CA THR A 250 -7.44 9.18 18.40
C THR A 250 -8.10 8.90 17.05
N LYS A 251 -9.40 9.18 16.92
CA LYS A 251 -10.12 9.15 15.64
C LYS A 251 -11.33 10.08 15.67
N GLY A 252 -11.81 10.46 14.49
CA GLY A 252 -12.85 11.48 14.38
C GLY A 252 -13.17 11.88 12.96
N VAL A 253 -13.77 13.06 12.81
CA VAL A 253 -14.04 13.70 11.50
C VAL A 253 -13.40 15.08 11.44
N VAL A 254 -12.89 15.46 10.27
CA VAL A 254 -12.35 16.79 9.96
C VAL A 254 -13.12 17.37 8.77
N TRP A 255 -13.46 18.66 8.81
CA TRP A 255 -14.21 19.34 7.76
C TRP A 255 -13.78 20.79 7.54
N SER A 256 -13.99 21.31 6.33
CA SER A 256 -13.76 22.70 5.96
C SER A 256 -14.50 23.09 4.69
N GLU A 257 -14.53 24.37 4.31
CA GLU A 257 -15.03 24.83 2.99
C GLU A 257 -14.02 24.51 1.86
N SER A 258 -12.80 24.09 2.19
CA SER A 258 -11.77 23.69 1.23
C SER A 258 -11.88 22.19 0.92
N SER A 259 -11.56 21.80 -0.32
CA SER A 259 -11.76 20.44 -0.82
C SER A 259 -10.87 19.35 -0.20
N ASN A 260 -9.88 19.72 0.63
CA ASN A 260 -8.98 18.77 1.27
C ASN A 260 -8.77 19.14 2.75
N PRO A 261 -9.75 18.89 3.63
CA PRO A 261 -9.64 19.22 5.04
C PRO A 261 -8.57 18.36 5.73
N LEU A 262 -7.69 19.00 6.50
CA LEU A 262 -6.60 18.37 7.26
C LEU A 262 -6.58 18.87 8.70
N ILE A 263 -6.23 17.99 9.65
CA ILE A 263 -6.09 18.42 11.05
C ILE A 263 -4.91 19.36 11.19
N GLY A 264 -5.15 20.50 11.84
CA GLY A 264 -4.09 21.45 12.18
C GLY A 264 -3.64 22.35 11.03
N ASP A 265 -4.34 22.35 9.89
CA ASP A 265 -4.03 23.25 8.77
C ASP A 265 -4.46 24.72 9.01
N GLY A 266 -5.13 25.00 10.14
CA GLY A 266 -5.62 26.32 10.52
C GLY A 266 -6.93 26.75 9.84
N SER A 267 -7.37 26.04 8.81
CA SER A 267 -8.60 26.31 8.03
C SER A 267 -9.72 25.29 8.26
N SER A 268 -9.37 24.15 8.85
CA SER A 268 -10.27 23.02 9.10
C SER A 268 -10.70 22.93 10.56
N SER A 269 -11.95 22.52 10.76
CA SER A 269 -12.50 22.12 12.06
C SER A 269 -12.46 20.60 12.19
N PHE A 270 -12.30 20.07 13.41
CA PHE A 270 -12.25 18.62 13.64
C PHE A 270 -12.87 18.20 14.97
N LEU A 271 -13.51 17.03 15.00
CA LEU A 271 -14.10 16.41 16.19
C LEU A 271 -13.56 15.02 16.42
N ASN A 272 -13.02 14.79 17.63
CA ASN A 272 -12.72 13.45 18.13
C ASN A 272 -14.01 12.70 18.52
N THR A 273 -14.03 11.39 18.33
CA THR A 273 -15.07 10.50 18.87
C THR A 273 -14.54 9.71 20.07
N VAL A 274 -15.44 9.30 20.96
CA VAL A 274 -15.14 8.45 22.14
C VAL A 274 -15.42 6.96 21.92
N SER A 275 -15.53 6.51 20.66
CA SER A 275 -15.91 5.13 20.35
C SER A 275 -14.72 4.17 20.45
N SER A 276 -14.87 3.06 21.17
CA SER A 276 -13.91 1.94 21.17
C SER A 276 -14.05 1.04 19.93
N SER A 277 -15.16 1.15 19.17
CA SER A 277 -15.38 0.40 17.94
C SER A 277 -14.59 0.97 16.76
N ASN A 278 -14.17 0.12 15.82
CA ASN A 278 -13.50 0.56 14.58
C ASN A 278 -14.39 1.45 13.72
N SER A 279 -15.72 1.30 13.82
CA SER A 279 -16.69 2.19 13.19
C SER A 279 -17.22 3.22 14.18
N PHE A 280 -17.41 4.44 13.71
CA PHE A 280 -17.90 5.55 14.53
C PHE A 280 -18.75 6.54 13.72
N THR A 281 -19.57 7.29 14.44
CA THR A 281 -20.38 8.39 13.93
C THR A 281 -20.12 9.62 14.81
N SER A 282 -19.96 10.77 14.17
CA SER A 282 -19.76 12.07 14.81
C SER A 282 -20.90 13.02 14.42
N ASP A 283 -21.32 13.79 15.41
CA ASP A 283 -22.24 14.92 15.26
C ASP A 283 -21.44 16.19 15.01
N VAL A 284 -21.53 16.74 13.80
CA VAL A 284 -20.85 17.97 13.39
C VAL A 284 -21.81 19.13 13.58
N PHE A 285 -21.53 20.03 14.54
CA PHE A 285 -22.48 21.08 14.95
C PHE A 285 -21.89 22.50 15.07
N TYR A 286 -20.60 22.70 14.82
CA TYR A 286 -19.96 24.03 14.93
C TYR A 286 -19.21 24.40 13.66
N ASN A 287 -19.04 25.71 13.47
CA ASN A 287 -18.45 26.31 12.25
C ASN A 287 -19.13 25.86 10.96
N LEU A 288 -20.43 25.56 11.04
CA LEU A 288 -21.31 25.37 9.89
C LEU A 288 -22.22 26.58 9.78
N SER A 289 -22.23 27.19 8.59
CA SER A 289 -23.16 28.26 8.24
C SER A 289 -24.19 27.74 7.24
N ALA A 290 -25.40 28.31 7.26
CA ALA A 290 -26.48 27.94 6.34
C ALA A 290 -26.09 28.17 4.87
N GLY A 291 -26.53 27.29 3.97
CA GLY A 291 -26.34 27.42 2.53
C GLY A 291 -24.88 27.31 2.06
N LYS A 292 -23.99 26.70 2.84
CA LYS A 292 -22.56 26.54 2.54
C LYS A 292 -22.21 25.10 2.25
N THR A 293 -21.29 24.90 1.31
CA THR A 293 -20.73 23.59 0.99
C THR A 293 -19.47 23.35 1.81
N TYR A 294 -19.43 22.19 2.47
CA TYR A 294 -18.30 21.71 3.23
C TYR A 294 -17.81 20.37 2.68
N TYR A 295 -16.52 20.12 2.85
CA TYR A 295 -15.88 18.84 2.60
C TYR A 295 -15.52 18.20 3.94
N ILE A 296 -15.66 16.89 4.06
CA ILE A 296 -15.48 16.14 5.30
C ILE A 296 -14.73 14.83 5.04
N ARG A 297 -13.90 14.44 6.01
CA ARG A 297 -13.13 13.19 6.01
C ARG A 297 -13.15 12.56 7.40
N ALA A 298 -13.21 11.23 7.46
CA ALA A 298 -12.80 10.49 8.66
C ALA A 298 -11.28 10.57 8.83
N TYR A 299 -10.80 10.57 10.07
CA TYR A 299 -9.37 10.44 10.38
C TYR A 299 -9.12 9.53 11.58
N ALA A 300 -7.91 8.98 11.66
CA ALA A 300 -7.37 8.32 12.84
C ALA A 300 -5.88 8.60 13.00
N VAL A 301 -5.40 8.52 14.24
CA VAL A 301 -4.02 8.83 14.63
C VAL A 301 -3.43 7.64 15.38
N ASN A 302 -2.22 7.25 14.97
CA ASN A 302 -1.38 6.29 15.67
C ASN A 302 0.04 6.86 15.86
N ASP A 303 1.01 6.04 16.28
CA ASP A 303 2.39 6.51 16.52
C ASP A 303 3.11 6.98 15.25
N VAL A 304 2.63 6.59 14.07
CA VAL A 304 3.25 6.92 12.77
C VAL A 304 2.73 8.26 12.25
N GLY A 305 1.44 8.56 12.47
CA GLY A 305 0.84 9.81 12.04
C GLY A 305 -0.67 9.72 11.83
N VAL A 306 -1.19 10.62 10.99
CA VAL A 306 -2.62 10.75 10.72
C VAL A 306 -3.00 10.06 9.42
N GLY A 307 -3.92 9.10 9.52
CA GLY A 307 -4.60 8.48 8.39
C GLY A 307 -5.92 9.19 8.12
N TYR A 308 -6.33 9.23 6.84
CA TYR A 308 -7.58 9.85 6.42
C TYR A 308 -8.38 8.90 5.52
N GLY A 309 -9.70 8.95 5.63
CA GLY A 309 -10.61 8.34 4.67
C GLY A 309 -10.86 9.21 3.44
N ASP A 310 -11.81 8.75 2.62
CA ASP A 310 -12.27 9.45 1.42
C ASP A 310 -12.81 10.85 1.75
N THR A 311 -12.62 11.80 0.83
CA THR A 311 -13.24 13.11 0.94
C THR A 311 -14.67 13.06 0.39
N LEU A 312 -15.63 13.42 1.24
CA LEU A 312 -17.02 13.64 0.85
C LEU A 312 -17.37 15.12 0.94
N SER A 313 -18.44 15.55 0.28
CA SER A 313 -18.98 16.91 0.42
C SER A 313 -20.46 16.90 0.77
N PHE A 314 -20.91 17.97 1.41
CA PHE A 314 -22.32 18.22 1.71
C PHE A 314 -22.59 19.73 1.74
N THR A 315 -23.84 20.12 1.50
CA THR A 315 -24.28 21.51 1.58
C THR A 315 -25.30 21.65 2.71
N THR A 316 -25.05 22.56 3.64
CA THR A 316 -25.98 22.86 4.73
C THR A 316 -27.28 23.46 4.17
N LEU A 317 -28.38 23.18 4.85
CA LEU A 317 -29.67 23.74 4.45
C LEU A 317 -29.69 25.26 4.65
N ASP A 318 -30.39 25.97 3.77
CA ASP A 318 -30.68 27.39 3.94
C ASP A 318 -32.19 27.60 4.05
N PRO A 319 -32.73 27.77 5.28
CA PRO A 319 -34.12 28.12 5.51
C PRO A 319 -34.55 29.44 4.84
N CYS A 320 -33.60 30.33 4.52
CA CYS A 320 -33.86 31.60 3.88
C CYS A 320 -33.54 31.59 2.38
N ALA A 321 -33.35 30.41 1.77
CA ALA A 321 -32.96 30.28 0.38
C ALA A 321 -33.85 31.13 -0.54
N GLY A 322 -33.22 32.01 -1.31
CA GLY A 322 -33.91 32.90 -2.26
C GLY A 322 -34.60 34.13 -1.64
N SER A 323 -34.54 34.30 -0.31
CA SER A 323 -35.21 35.40 0.40
C SER A 323 -34.24 36.17 1.30
N ASN A 324 -33.18 36.75 0.72
CA ASN A 324 -32.20 37.57 1.48
C ASN A 324 -32.83 38.78 2.19
N SER A 325 -33.97 39.24 1.68
CA SER A 325 -34.80 40.26 2.31
C SER A 325 -36.26 40.09 1.92
N VAL A 326 -37.18 40.41 2.82
CA VAL A 326 -38.62 40.46 2.55
C VAL A 326 -39.09 41.90 2.59
N SER A 327 -39.79 42.36 1.55
CA SER A 327 -40.40 43.69 1.52
C SER A 327 -41.80 43.66 2.11
N TYR A 328 -42.06 44.46 3.14
CA TYR A 328 -43.36 44.57 3.78
C TYR A 328 -43.64 46.00 4.27
N ASN A 329 -44.81 46.55 3.94
CA ASN A 329 -45.21 47.93 4.25
C ASN A 329 -44.16 49.00 3.89
N GLY A 330 -43.48 48.84 2.75
CA GLY A 330 -42.46 49.79 2.27
C GLY A 330 -41.10 49.69 2.96
N TYR A 331 -40.94 48.78 3.93
CA TYR A 331 -39.65 48.43 4.54
C TYR A 331 -39.11 47.14 3.94
N SER A 332 -37.78 47.03 3.87
CA SER A 332 -37.07 45.80 3.50
C SER A 332 -36.46 45.19 4.76
N TYR A 333 -36.82 43.95 5.07
CA TYR A 333 -36.34 43.22 6.25
C TYR A 333 -35.33 42.17 5.81
N PRO A 334 -34.03 42.35 6.10
CA PRO A 334 -33.03 41.31 5.86
C PRO A 334 -33.36 40.05 6.65
N THR A 335 -33.09 38.87 6.07
CA THR A 335 -33.36 37.60 6.74
C THR A 335 -32.09 36.93 7.26
N VAL A 336 -32.26 36.05 8.24
CA VAL A 336 -31.21 35.21 8.82
C VAL A 336 -31.75 33.83 9.13
N ALA A 337 -31.02 32.80 8.71
CA ALA A 337 -31.31 31.43 9.09
C ALA A 337 -30.85 31.17 10.53
N ILE A 338 -31.74 30.68 11.37
CA ILE A 338 -31.43 30.23 12.74
C ILE A 338 -32.08 28.86 12.92
N GLY A 339 -31.25 27.81 13.08
CA GLY A 339 -31.74 26.43 13.06
C GLY A 339 -32.50 26.14 11.76
N THR A 340 -33.69 25.57 11.84
CA THR A 340 -34.51 25.26 10.66
C THR A 340 -35.41 26.40 10.20
N GLN A 341 -35.28 27.60 10.79
CA GLN A 341 -36.20 28.72 10.59
C GLN A 341 -35.50 29.91 9.93
N CYS A 342 -36.28 30.71 9.20
CA CYS A 342 -35.86 31.97 8.63
C CYS A 342 -36.48 33.13 9.43
N TRP A 343 -35.63 33.99 9.99
CA TRP A 343 -36.00 35.10 10.86
C TRP A 343 -35.70 36.44 10.19
N PHE A 344 -36.48 37.48 10.52
CA PHE A 344 -36.03 38.84 10.23
C PHE A 344 -34.88 39.22 11.17
N LYS A 345 -33.86 39.89 10.63
CA LYS A 345 -32.77 40.46 11.43
C LYS A 345 -33.19 41.65 12.28
N GLU A 346 -34.40 42.17 12.05
CA GLU A 346 -34.93 43.38 12.68
C GLU A 346 -36.38 43.15 13.13
N ASN A 347 -36.81 43.93 14.12
CA ASN A 347 -38.19 43.93 14.59
C ASN A 347 -39.14 44.43 13.49
N LEU A 348 -40.32 43.81 13.39
CA LEU A 348 -41.36 44.17 12.43
C LEU A 348 -41.91 45.59 12.69
N ARG A 349 -41.99 46.42 11.65
CA ARG A 349 -42.55 47.78 11.70
C ARG A 349 -43.89 47.78 10.98
N THR A 350 -44.98 47.63 11.74
CA THR A 350 -46.33 47.71 11.19
C THR A 350 -47.33 48.20 12.22
N ASP A 351 -48.27 49.01 11.75
CA ASP A 351 -49.48 49.46 12.44
C ASP A 351 -50.75 48.71 11.94
N LYS A 352 -50.57 47.69 11.07
CA LYS A 352 -51.64 46.90 10.46
C LYS A 352 -51.69 45.50 11.06
N ILE A 353 -52.90 45.02 11.35
CA ILE A 353 -53.16 43.63 11.72
C ILE A 353 -53.49 42.85 10.43
N SER A 354 -52.82 41.72 10.21
CA SER A 354 -53.19 40.77 9.15
C SER A 354 -54.50 40.06 9.52
N LEU A 355 -55.53 40.16 8.69
CA LEU A 355 -56.81 39.45 8.86
C LEU A 355 -56.85 38.07 8.18
N GLU A 356 -55.77 37.63 7.54
CA GLU A 356 -55.65 36.26 7.03
C GLU A 356 -54.93 35.40 8.06
N MET A 357 -55.73 34.74 8.88
CA MET A 357 -55.30 33.86 9.96
C MET A 357 -55.48 32.40 9.55
N GLU A 358 -54.65 31.90 8.62
CA GLU A 358 -54.16 30.53 8.72
C GLU A 358 -52.77 30.59 9.37
N ILE A 359 -52.78 30.85 10.68
CA ILE A 359 -51.58 30.68 11.49
C ILE A 359 -51.40 29.17 11.68
N LEU A 360 -50.52 28.57 10.89
CA LEU A 360 -49.85 27.34 11.30
C LEU A 360 -48.92 27.69 12.47
N PHE A 361 -49.50 27.75 13.68
CA PHE A 361 -48.78 27.94 14.93
C PHE A 361 -47.89 26.71 15.18
N LEU A 362 -46.58 26.90 15.25
CA LEU A 362 -45.70 26.08 16.07
C LEU A 362 -45.02 27.00 17.09
N GLY A 363 -45.57 27.02 18.31
CA GLY A 363 -44.88 27.54 19.49
C GLY A 363 -45.56 28.70 20.20
N SER A 364 -46.17 28.39 21.33
CA SER A 364 -46.92 29.24 22.25
C SER A 364 -46.13 30.44 22.78
N LEU A 365 -46.73 31.64 22.74
CA LEU A 365 -46.34 32.76 23.61
C LEU A 365 -47.55 33.18 24.44
N VAL A 366 -47.49 32.89 25.75
CA VAL A 366 -48.39 33.47 26.75
C VAL A 366 -47.83 34.86 27.08
N VAL A 367 -48.61 35.91 26.85
CA VAL A 367 -48.34 37.23 27.43
C VAL A 367 -49.54 37.57 28.30
N GLY A 368 -49.31 37.52 29.62
CA GLY A 368 -50.23 38.06 30.61
C GLY A 368 -50.20 39.59 30.55
N LEU A 369 -51.38 40.19 30.53
CA LEU A 369 -51.60 41.61 30.78
C LEU A 369 -51.91 41.80 32.26
N GLU A 370 -51.24 42.74 32.92
CA GLU A 370 -51.81 43.53 34.02
C GLU A 370 -52.02 44.97 33.53
#